data_AF-A0A7K3D7T0-F1
#
_entry.id   AF-A0A7K3D7T0-F1
#
_cell.length_a   1.000
_cell.length_b   1.000
_cell.length_c   1.000
_cell.angle_alpha   90.00
_cell.angle_beta   90.00
_cell.angle_gamma   90.00
#
_symmetry.space_group_name_H-M   'P 1'
#
loop_
_entity.id
_entity.type
_entity.pdbx_description
1 polymer ?
#
loop_
_entity_poly.entity_id
_entity_poly.type
_entity_poly.pdbx_seq_one_letter_code
_entity_poly.pdbx_strand_id
1 'polypeptide(L)'
;AAEWRDLTARIRAEHPELGLLRPVREWDEDELRATAEAGPVVLVNVSPYGSDALIVTEHSIDAVPLPGLDPRTTATHRQAFQDALIRIGTPGTSRKQSQRAQQDVRETLAWLWQAVTGPVLDRLPAADRVWWSPGGLLGPLPLHAAAPADGAPGALDRVVSSYTPTLRALHHARRRAARPAGTGTLVVSAAEATGQAPLPGARREADALARLLPGATLLADASAT
;
A
#
# COMPACT_ATOMS: atom_id res chain seq x y z
N ALA A 1 27.22 24.71 -13.37
CA ALA A 1 26.88 23.27 -13.31
C ALA A 1 27.98 22.43 -12.61
N ALA A 2 29.27 22.62 -12.91
CA ALA A 2 30.36 21.90 -12.25
C ALA A 2 30.56 22.32 -10.77
N GLU A 3 30.58 23.62 -10.51
CA GLU A 3 30.72 24.18 -9.16
C GLU A 3 29.63 23.71 -8.18
N TRP A 4 28.39 23.57 -8.67
CA TRP A 4 27.28 22.99 -7.90
C TRP A 4 27.50 21.51 -7.54
N ARG A 5 28.06 20.73 -8.47
CA ARG A 5 28.38 19.31 -8.26
C ARG A 5 29.50 19.15 -7.24
N ASP A 6 30.53 19.97 -7.31
CA ASP A 6 31.66 19.91 -6.37
C ASP A 6 31.24 20.32 -4.97
N LEU A 7 30.42 21.37 -4.84
CA LEU A 7 29.87 21.79 -3.56
C LEU A 7 28.99 20.69 -2.93
N THR A 8 28.12 20.06 -3.72
CA THR A 8 27.27 18.96 -3.21
C THR A 8 28.07 17.70 -2.88
N ALA A 9 29.11 17.37 -3.64
CA ALA A 9 30.00 16.25 -3.34
C ALA A 9 30.74 16.46 -2.00
N ARG A 10 31.25 17.68 -1.76
CA ARG A 10 31.94 18.01 -0.50
C ARG A 10 31.02 17.92 0.71
N ILE A 11 29.81 18.48 0.62
CA ILE A 11 28.82 18.40 1.72
C ILE A 11 28.48 16.94 2.05
N ARG A 12 28.37 16.06 1.04
CA ARG A 12 28.09 14.63 1.25
C ARG A 12 29.25 13.86 1.89
N ALA A 13 30.49 14.26 1.60
CA ALA A 13 31.68 13.65 2.20
C ALA A 13 31.88 14.08 3.66
N GLU A 14 31.57 15.35 3.97
CA GLU A 14 31.71 15.91 5.31
C GLU A 14 30.56 15.52 6.25
N HIS A 15 29.38 15.25 5.69
CA HIS A 15 28.17 14.93 6.45
C HIS A 15 27.43 13.68 5.92
N PRO A 16 28.05 12.49 5.98
CA PRO A 16 27.45 11.24 5.48
C PRO A 16 26.14 10.87 6.18
N GLU A 17 25.95 11.32 7.42
CA GLU A 17 24.76 11.10 8.25
C GLU A 17 23.52 11.83 7.75
N LEU A 18 23.68 12.93 7.03
CA LEU A 18 22.56 13.78 6.64
C LEU A 18 21.73 13.14 5.53
N GLY A 19 22.34 12.44 4.56
CA GLY A 19 21.62 11.83 3.42
C GLY A 19 20.73 12.79 2.59
N LEU A 20 20.77 14.09 2.90
CA LEU A 20 19.76 15.09 2.55
C LEU A 20 19.97 15.71 1.16
N LEU A 21 21.06 15.38 0.48
CA LEU A 21 21.43 15.99 -0.80
C LEU A 21 21.88 14.99 -1.87
N ARG A 22 21.65 13.68 -1.68
CA ARG A 22 21.76 12.75 -2.82
C ARG A 22 20.63 13.10 -3.81
N PRO A 23 20.91 13.42 -5.09
CA PRO A 23 19.87 13.47 -6.10
C PRO A 23 19.13 12.14 -6.05
N VAL A 24 17.84 12.18 -6.35
CA VAL A 24 16.91 11.04 -6.36
C VAL A 24 17.41 9.83 -7.19
N ARG A 25 18.52 9.98 -7.92
CA ARG A 25 19.14 9.03 -8.84
C ARG A 25 20.34 8.23 -8.28
N GLU A 26 20.70 8.37 -7.01
CA GLU A 26 21.87 7.67 -6.42
C GLU A 26 21.46 6.52 -5.48
N TRP A 27 20.44 5.74 -5.85
CA TRP A 27 20.28 4.40 -5.29
C TRP A 27 20.89 3.41 -6.28
N ASP A 28 21.87 2.64 -5.84
CA ASP A 28 22.36 1.51 -6.63
C ASP A 28 21.44 0.30 -6.47
N GLU A 29 21.71 -0.76 -7.25
CA GLU A 29 20.91 -1.98 -7.19
C GLU A 29 20.99 -2.66 -5.83
N ASP A 30 22.08 -2.51 -5.09
CA ASP A 30 22.23 -3.11 -3.76
C ASP A 30 21.33 -2.40 -2.74
N GLU A 31 21.30 -1.07 -2.75
CA GLU A 31 20.41 -0.26 -1.93
C GLU A 31 18.92 -0.54 -2.24
N LEU A 32 18.58 -0.78 -3.52
CA LEU A 32 17.24 -1.19 -3.92
C LEU A 32 16.89 -2.59 -3.40
N ARG A 33 17.77 -3.57 -3.60
CA ARG A 33 17.57 -4.96 -3.16
C ARG A 33 17.48 -5.10 -1.64
N ALA A 34 18.24 -4.29 -0.88
CA ALA A 34 18.13 -4.23 0.58
C ALA A 34 16.72 -3.84 1.06
N THR A 35 15.92 -3.16 0.23
CA THR A 35 14.51 -2.90 0.55
C THR A 35 13.60 -4.11 0.45
N ALA A 36 14.09 -5.27 0.01
CA ALA A 36 13.34 -6.52 -0.10
C ALA A 36 13.63 -7.53 1.03
N GLU A 37 14.47 -7.19 2.02
CA GLU A 37 14.81 -8.08 3.17
C GLU A 37 13.60 -8.69 3.91
N ALA A 38 12.50 -7.93 4.03
CA ALA A 38 11.26 -8.41 4.68
C ALA A 38 10.18 -8.83 3.66
N GLY A 39 10.61 -9.34 2.52
CA GLY A 39 9.79 -9.81 1.41
C GLY A 39 9.87 -8.91 0.16
N PRO A 40 9.54 -9.46 -1.03
CA PRO A 40 9.61 -8.74 -2.30
C PRO A 40 8.80 -7.45 -2.30
N VAL A 41 9.31 -6.46 -3.02
CA VAL A 41 8.64 -5.17 -3.22
C VAL A 41 8.27 -5.00 -4.68
N VAL A 42 6.99 -4.74 -4.95
CA VAL A 42 6.46 -4.60 -6.30
C VAL A 42 6.05 -3.16 -6.54
N LEU A 43 6.77 -2.47 -7.41
CA LEU A 43 6.39 -1.15 -7.90
C LEU A 43 5.59 -1.32 -9.17
N VAL A 44 4.47 -0.62 -9.29
CA VAL A 44 3.65 -0.68 -10.50
C VAL A 44 3.55 0.72 -11.10
N ASN A 45 3.95 0.87 -12.36
CA ASN A 45 3.73 2.11 -13.13
C ASN A 45 2.55 1.94 -14.08
N VAL A 46 1.76 3.01 -14.23
CA VAL A 46 0.69 3.09 -15.23
C VAL A 46 1.02 4.26 -16.15
N SER A 47 1.24 3.98 -17.44
CA SER A 47 1.69 5.00 -18.40
C SER A 47 1.12 4.76 -19.81
N PRO A 48 0.87 5.84 -20.60
CA PRO A 48 0.45 5.71 -21.99
C PRO A 48 1.48 5.01 -22.89
N TYR A 49 2.73 4.94 -22.47
CA TYR A 49 3.83 4.34 -23.24
C TYR A 49 4.05 2.85 -22.95
N GLY A 50 3.32 2.29 -22.00
CA GLY A 50 3.54 0.96 -21.46
C GLY A 50 3.52 0.96 -19.94
N SER A 51 3.00 -0.11 -19.36
CA SER A 51 2.90 -0.28 -17.91
C SER A 51 3.61 -1.57 -17.52
N ASP A 52 4.34 -1.51 -16.41
CA ASP A 52 5.15 -2.61 -15.92
C ASP A 52 5.00 -2.74 -14.40
N ALA A 53 5.34 -3.92 -13.90
CA ALA A 53 5.66 -4.12 -12.50
C ALA A 53 7.16 -4.38 -12.37
N LEU A 54 7.84 -3.62 -11.50
CA LEU A 54 9.21 -3.90 -11.09
C LEU A 54 9.15 -4.71 -9.79
N ILE A 55 9.57 -5.97 -9.87
CA ILE A 55 9.71 -6.88 -8.74
C ILE A 55 11.13 -6.75 -8.21
N VAL A 56 11.26 -6.19 -7.02
CA VAL A 56 12.53 -6.08 -6.29
C VAL A 56 12.60 -7.20 -5.27
N THR A 57 13.59 -8.07 -5.40
CA THR A 57 13.94 -9.11 -4.43
C THR A 57 15.32 -8.81 -3.82
N GLU A 58 15.79 -9.63 -2.87
CA GLU A 58 17.16 -9.51 -2.36
C GLU A 58 18.23 -9.85 -3.42
N HIS A 59 17.85 -10.53 -4.50
CA HIS A 59 18.80 -11.07 -5.48
C HIS A 59 18.70 -10.36 -6.83
N SER A 60 17.51 -9.96 -7.25
CA SER A 60 17.22 -9.43 -8.58
C SER A 60 16.23 -8.27 -8.56
N ILE A 61 16.25 -7.51 -9.65
CA ILE A 61 15.22 -6.54 -9.99
C ILE A 61 14.68 -6.92 -11.37
N ASP A 62 13.46 -7.46 -11.41
CA ASP A 62 12.86 -8.00 -12.62
C ASP A 62 11.66 -7.17 -13.05
N ALA A 63 11.58 -6.85 -14.35
CA ALA A 63 10.42 -6.19 -14.93
C ALA A 63 9.41 -7.22 -15.45
N VAL A 64 8.14 -7.01 -15.12
CA VAL A 64 7.00 -7.79 -15.62
C VAL A 64 6.11 -6.85 -16.44
N PRO A 65 6.04 -7.02 -17.77
CA PRO A 65 5.13 -6.24 -18.60
C PRO A 65 3.67 -6.48 -18.23
N LEU A 66 2.90 -5.39 -18.11
CA LEU A 66 1.46 -5.42 -17.79
C LEU A 66 0.64 -4.84 -18.96
N PRO A 67 0.53 -5.54 -20.10
CA PRO A 67 -0.12 -5.01 -21.30
C PRO A 67 -1.63 -4.77 -21.13
N GLY A 68 -2.27 -5.42 -20.14
CA GLY A 68 -3.68 -5.18 -19.79
C GLY A 68 -3.91 -3.96 -18.91
N LEU A 69 -2.85 -3.22 -18.56
CA LEU A 69 -2.89 -2.08 -17.66
C LEU A 69 -2.57 -0.79 -18.43
N ASP A 70 -3.60 0.01 -18.73
CA ASP A 70 -3.44 1.32 -19.36
C ASP A 70 -4.11 2.43 -18.52
N PRO A 71 -3.70 3.72 -18.68
CA PRO A 71 -4.23 4.81 -17.87
C PRO A 71 -5.76 4.99 -17.99
N ARG A 72 -6.33 4.79 -19.18
CA ARG A 72 -7.76 5.02 -19.42
C ARG A 72 -8.60 3.94 -18.75
N THR A 73 -8.28 2.68 -18.99
CA THR A 73 -8.98 1.54 -18.39
C THR A 73 -8.83 1.56 -16.87
N THR A 74 -7.62 1.88 -16.36
CA THR A 74 -7.38 2.04 -14.92
C THR A 74 -8.24 3.14 -14.33
N ALA A 75 -8.35 4.30 -14.98
CA ALA A 75 -9.19 5.40 -14.50
C ALA A 75 -10.68 5.01 -14.46
N THR A 76 -11.16 4.27 -15.45
CA THR A 76 -12.54 3.76 -15.49
C THR A 76 -12.82 2.81 -14.33
N HIS A 77 -11.97 1.81 -14.10
CA HIS A 77 -12.14 0.89 -12.97
C HIS A 77 -12.02 1.58 -11.62
N ARG A 78 -11.08 2.53 -11.49
CA ARG A 78 -10.94 3.36 -10.28
C ARG A 78 -12.21 4.12 -9.97
N GLN A 79 -12.79 4.78 -10.97
CA GLN A 79 -14.03 5.53 -10.79
C GLN A 79 -15.20 4.60 -10.45
N ALA A 80 -15.39 3.51 -11.19
CA ALA A 80 -16.45 2.55 -10.93
C ALA A 80 -16.38 1.97 -9.52
N PHE A 81 -15.17 1.64 -9.05
CA PHE A 81 -14.93 1.16 -7.69
C PHE A 81 -15.28 2.21 -6.64
N GLN A 82 -14.85 3.46 -6.83
CA GLN A 82 -15.17 4.56 -5.91
C GLN A 82 -16.67 4.84 -5.84
N ASP A 83 -17.35 4.91 -6.99
CA ASP A 83 -18.79 5.13 -7.08
C ASP A 83 -19.57 3.98 -6.41
N ALA A 84 -19.10 2.75 -6.59
CA ALA A 84 -19.68 1.57 -5.95
C ALA A 84 -19.53 1.60 -4.42
N LEU A 85 -18.36 1.96 -3.89
CA LEU A 85 -18.14 2.07 -2.44
C LEU A 85 -19.03 3.16 -1.82
N ILE A 86 -19.14 4.32 -2.47
CA ILE A 86 -20.04 5.40 -2.03
C ILE A 86 -21.47 4.88 -1.99
N ARG A 87 -21.92 4.18 -3.04
CA ARG A 87 -23.28 3.63 -3.11
C ARG A 87 -23.55 2.63 -1.98
N ILE A 88 -22.60 1.75 -1.69
CA ILE A 88 -22.73 0.75 -0.61
C ILE A 88 -22.81 1.43 0.76
N GLY A 89 -22.01 2.49 0.99
CA GLY A 89 -22.00 3.23 2.25
C GLY A 89 -23.17 4.21 2.44
N THR A 90 -23.94 4.51 1.38
CA THR A 90 -25.03 5.50 1.46
C THR A 90 -26.28 4.89 2.12
N PRO A 91 -26.80 5.48 3.20
CA PRO A 91 -28.06 5.06 3.81
C PRO A 91 -29.23 5.13 2.84
N GLY A 92 -30.14 4.16 2.90
CA GLY A 92 -31.32 4.11 2.02
C GLY A 92 -31.08 3.55 0.61
N THR A 93 -29.86 3.08 0.29
CA THR A 93 -29.58 2.37 -0.96
C THR A 93 -30.45 1.11 -1.08
N SER A 94 -31.19 0.99 -2.20
CA SER A 94 -32.04 -0.17 -2.44
C SER A 94 -31.22 -1.45 -2.63
N ARG A 95 -31.82 -2.61 -2.35
CA ARG A 95 -31.17 -3.92 -2.55
C ARG A 95 -30.62 -4.10 -3.97
N LYS A 96 -31.38 -3.67 -4.99
CA LYS A 96 -30.95 -3.74 -6.40
C LYS A 96 -29.71 -2.88 -6.67
N GLN A 97 -29.67 -1.66 -6.13
CA GLN A 97 -28.51 -0.77 -6.26
C GLN A 97 -27.29 -1.32 -5.52
N SER A 98 -27.48 -1.86 -4.32
CA SER A 98 -26.41 -2.50 -3.54
C SER A 98 -25.81 -3.69 -4.28
N GLN A 99 -26.65 -4.57 -4.85
CA GLN A 99 -26.19 -5.71 -5.66
C GLN A 99 -25.40 -5.27 -6.89
N ARG A 100 -25.84 -4.20 -7.58
CA ARG A 100 -25.10 -3.65 -8.72
C ARG A 100 -23.74 -3.09 -8.30
N ALA A 101 -23.69 -2.31 -7.22
CA ALA A 101 -22.43 -1.77 -6.70
C ALA A 101 -21.46 -2.88 -6.27
N GLN A 102 -21.95 -3.93 -5.60
CA GLN A 102 -21.12 -5.10 -5.27
C GLN A 102 -20.60 -5.82 -6.52
N GLN A 103 -21.37 -5.81 -7.61
CA GLN A 103 -20.94 -6.37 -8.88
C GLN A 103 -19.82 -5.52 -9.51
N ASP A 104 -19.96 -4.19 -9.52
CA ASP A 104 -18.92 -3.29 -10.04
C ASP A 104 -17.61 -3.41 -9.23
N VAL A 105 -17.71 -3.65 -7.90
CA VAL A 105 -16.55 -4.01 -7.05
C VAL A 105 -15.91 -5.31 -7.53
N ARG A 106 -16.68 -6.40 -7.67
CA ARG A 106 -16.15 -7.71 -8.12
C ARG A 106 -15.52 -7.63 -9.50
N GLU A 107 -16.12 -6.90 -10.43
CA GLU A 107 -15.59 -6.67 -11.77
C GLU A 107 -14.24 -5.94 -11.71
N THR A 108 -14.10 -4.94 -10.84
CA THR A 108 -12.83 -4.25 -10.63
C THR A 108 -11.77 -5.17 -10.01
N LEU A 109 -12.13 -6.00 -9.03
CA LEU A 109 -11.19 -6.97 -8.42
C LEU A 109 -10.72 -8.03 -9.41
N ALA A 110 -11.62 -8.52 -10.26
CA ALA A 110 -11.30 -9.46 -11.33
C ALA A 110 -10.38 -8.84 -12.38
N TRP A 111 -10.62 -7.58 -12.76
CA TRP A 111 -9.72 -6.86 -13.65
C TRP A 111 -8.33 -6.65 -13.02
N LEU A 112 -8.25 -6.23 -11.75
CA LEU A 112 -6.98 -6.09 -11.04
C LEU A 112 -6.19 -7.40 -10.95
N TRP A 113 -6.91 -8.53 -10.85
CA TRP A 113 -6.29 -9.84 -10.91
C TRP A 113 -5.63 -10.08 -12.26
N GLN A 114 -6.40 -9.96 -13.34
CA GLN A 114 -5.91 -10.26 -14.69
C GLN A 114 -4.84 -9.27 -15.16
N ALA A 115 -4.97 -7.98 -14.82
CA ALA A 115 -4.11 -6.93 -15.33
C ALA A 115 -2.84 -6.68 -14.49
N VAL A 116 -2.84 -7.07 -13.21
CA VAL A 116 -1.75 -6.71 -12.28
C VAL A 116 -1.32 -7.88 -11.41
N THR A 117 -2.19 -8.31 -10.49
CA THR A 117 -1.73 -9.17 -9.39
C THR A 117 -1.47 -10.60 -9.83
N GLY A 118 -2.30 -11.20 -10.67
CA GLY A 118 -2.05 -12.53 -11.24
C GLY A 118 -0.69 -12.61 -11.95
N PRO A 119 -0.45 -11.77 -12.99
CA PRO A 119 0.84 -11.74 -13.69
C PRO A 119 2.05 -11.50 -12.79
N VAL A 120 1.92 -10.64 -11.78
CA VAL A 120 3.00 -10.40 -10.82
C VAL A 120 3.23 -11.61 -9.91
N LEU A 121 2.17 -12.17 -9.32
CA LEU A 121 2.27 -13.28 -8.39
C LEU A 121 2.77 -14.56 -9.06
N ASP A 122 2.54 -14.73 -10.36
CA ASP A 122 3.07 -15.85 -11.15
C ASP A 122 4.57 -15.72 -11.45
N ARG A 123 5.12 -14.51 -11.34
CA ARG A 123 6.55 -14.22 -11.54
C ARG A 123 7.32 -14.06 -10.23
N LEU A 124 6.62 -13.90 -9.12
CA LEU A 124 7.24 -13.81 -7.80
C LEU A 124 7.87 -15.15 -7.40
N PRO A 125 9.04 -15.12 -6.72
CA PRO A 125 9.52 -16.30 -6.01
C PRO A 125 8.53 -16.67 -4.90
N ALA A 126 8.63 -17.90 -4.38
CA ALA A 126 7.83 -18.32 -3.23
C ALA A 126 8.09 -17.37 -2.05
N ALA A 127 7.04 -16.66 -1.63
CA ALA A 127 7.10 -15.66 -0.56
C ALA A 127 5.76 -15.61 0.18
N ASP A 128 5.82 -15.56 1.51
CA ASP A 128 4.61 -15.45 2.34
C ASP A 128 4.00 -14.04 2.32
N ARG A 129 4.80 -13.03 1.95
CA ARG A 129 4.45 -11.61 1.99
C ARG A 129 4.96 -10.87 0.77
N VAL A 130 4.21 -9.85 0.34
CA VAL A 130 4.62 -8.87 -0.68
C VAL A 130 4.33 -7.44 -0.22
N TRP A 131 5.18 -6.50 -0.63
CA TRP A 131 4.99 -5.06 -0.45
C TRP A 131 4.61 -4.42 -1.78
N TRP A 132 3.36 -3.98 -1.91
CA TRP A 132 2.88 -3.25 -3.08
C TRP A 132 3.22 -1.76 -2.95
N SER A 133 3.76 -1.18 -4.01
CA SER A 133 3.93 0.26 -4.20
C SER A 133 3.09 0.74 -5.39
N PRO A 134 1.74 0.73 -5.29
CA PRO A 134 0.87 1.16 -6.37
C PRO A 134 0.85 2.69 -6.43
N GLY A 135 1.59 3.25 -7.39
CA GLY A 135 1.58 4.69 -7.63
C GLY A 135 0.34 5.16 -8.39
N GLY A 136 0.01 6.45 -8.24
CA GLY A 136 -0.95 7.13 -9.11
C GLY A 136 -2.36 6.54 -9.10
N LEU A 137 -2.86 6.15 -10.27
CA LEU A 137 -4.24 5.68 -10.46
C LEU A 137 -4.57 4.39 -9.71
N LEU A 138 -3.56 3.56 -9.40
CA LEU A 138 -3.73 2.32 -8.65
C LEU A 138 -3.74 2.51 -7.13
N GLY A 139 -3.29 3.66 -6.63
CA GLY A 139 -3.16 3.91 -5.18
C GLY A 139 -4.42 3.58 -4.35
N PRO A 140 -5.64 3.97 -4.76
CA PRO A 140 -6.85 3.66 -4.00
C PRO A 140 -7.43 2.27 -4.29
N LEU A 141 -6.84 1.48 -5.18
CA LEU A 141 -7.37 0.19 -5.59
C LEU A 141 -6.80 -0.97 -4.73
N PRO A 142 -7.65 -1.91 -4.28
CA PRO A 142 -7.24 -2.93 -3.31
C PRO A 142 -6.57 -4.13 -3.99
N LEU A 143 -5.31 -3.98 -4.44
CA LEU A 143 -4.53 -5.08 -5.02
C LEU A 143 -4.55 -6.37 -4.17
N HIS A 144 -4.49 -6.24 -2.85
CA HIS A 144 -4.55 -7.37 -1.92
C HIS A 144 -5.83 -8.21 -2.07
N ALA A 145 -6.95 -7.60 -2.46
CA ALA A 145 -8.25 -8.27 -2.60
C ALA A 145 -8.55 -8.69 -4.05
N ALA A 146 -7.62 -8.49 -4.98
CA ALA A 146 -7.80 -8.91 -6.36
C ALA A 146 -7.92 -10.45 -6.43
N ALA A 147 -8.91 -10.93 -7.19
CA ALA A 147 -9.18 -12.35 -7.30
C ALA A 147 -9.79 -12.68 -8.67
N PRO A 148 -9.56 -13.90 -9.20
CA PRO A 148 -10.24 -14.41 -10.39
C PRO A 148 -11.78 -14.31 -10.33
N ALA A 149 -12.42 -14.11 -11.48
CA ALA A 149 -13.89 -14.04 -11.56
C ALA A 149 -14.58 -15.41 -11.37
N ASP A 150 -13.85 -16.50 -11.62
CA ASP A 150 -14.34 -17.88 -11.51
C ASP A 150 -14.23 -18.44 -10.08
N GLY A 151 -13.76 -17.63 -9.13
CA GLY A 151 -13.61 -18.03 -7.72
C GLY A 151 -12.36 -18.86 -7.43
N ALA A 152 -11.42 -18.97 -8.37
CA ALA A 152 -10.09 -19.52 -8.09
C ALA A 152 -9.34 -18.67 -7.03
N PRO A 153 -8.33 -19.23 -6.34
CA PRO A 153 -7.57 -18.51 -5.31
C PRO A 153 -7.00 -17.18 -5.82
N GLY A 154 -7.28 -16.11 -5.08
CA GLY A 154 -6.84 -14.74 -5.38
C GLY A 154 -5.58 -14.32 -4.63
N ALA A 155 -5.34 -13.02 -4.58
CA ALA A 155 -4.14 -12.47 -3.95
C ALA A 155 -4.11 -12.73 -2.43
N LEU A 156 -5.27 -12.64 -1.75
CA LEU A 156 -5.41 -12.96 -0.31
C LEU A 156 -5.06 -14.42 0.02
N ASP A 157 -5.34 -15.34 -0.90
CA ASP A 157 -5.10 -16.78 -0.71
C ASP A 157 -3.62 -17.14 -0.96
N ARG A 158 -2.89 -16.29 -1.69
CA ARG A 158 -1.51 -16.55 -2.11
C ARG A 158 -0.48 -15.86 -1.24
N VAL A 159 -0.71 -14.60 -0.84
CA VAL A 159 0.29 -13.81 -0.12
C VAL A 159 -0.32 -12.83 0.88
N VAL A 160 0.40 -12.59 1.98
CA VAL A 160 0.11 -11.45 2.85
C VAL A 160 0.55 -10.17 2.17
N SER A 161 -0.40 -9.32 1.82
CA SER A 161 -0.13 -8.05 1.15
C SER A 161 0.12 -6.91 2.14
N SER A 162 1.09 -6.06 1.83
CA SER A 162 1.33 -4.78 2.52
C SER A 162 1.57 -3.67 1.51
N TYR A 163 1.48 -2.43 1.95
CA TYR A 163 1.56 -1.28 1.06
C TYR A 163 2.66 -0.32 1.52
N THR A 164 3.36 0.25 0.56
CA THR A 164 4.29 1.36 0.77
C THR A 164 4.08 2.40 -0.33
N PRO A 165 4.14 3.71 -0.04
CA PRO A 165 4.01 4.71 -1.10
C PRO A 165 5.23 4.74 -2.03
N THR A 166 6.43 4.41 -1.52
CA THR A 166 7.69 4.34 -2.29
C THR A 166 8.68 3.38 -1.62
N LEU A 167 9.72 2.95 -2.35
CA LEU A 167 10.85 2.21 -1.77
C LEU A 167 11.57 3.00 -0.67
N ARG A 168 11.70 4.32 -0.84
CA ARG A 168 12.32 5.20 0.15
C ARG A 168 11.54 5.22 1.46
N ALA A 169 10.22 5.33 1.38
CA ALA A 169 9.36 5.29 2.56
C ALA A 169 9.47 3.94 3.28
N LEU A 170 9.50 2.84 2.53
CA LEU A 170 9.69 1.49 3.10
C LEU A 170 11.04 1.35 3.78
N HIS A 171 12.13 1.76 3.12
CA HIS A 171 13.47 1.73 3.69
C HIS A 171 13.57 2.57 4.96
N HIS A 172 13.01 3.78 4.96
CA HIS A 172 12.97 4.64 6.14
C HIS A 172 12.18 3.99 7.29
N ALA A 173 10.99 3.44 6.99
CA ALA A 173 10.16 2.74 7.97
C ALA A 173 10.90 1.55 8.60
N ARG A 174 11.60 0.74 7.81
CA ARG A 174 12.38 -0.40 8.29
C ARG A 174 13.54 0.03 9.18
N ARG A 175 14.32 1.05 8.79
CA ARG A 175 15.39 1.61 9.64
C ARG A 175 14.86 2.13 10.97
N ARG A 176 13.66 2.72 10.97
CA ARG A 176 13.01 3.17 12.21
C ARG A 176 12.54 1.98 13.05
N ALA A 177 11.99 0.94 12.43
CA ALA A 177 11.52 -0.27 13.11
C ALA A 177 12.66 -1.10 13.73
N ALA A 178 13.87 -1.02 13.18
CA ALA A 178 15.06 -1.66 13.77
C ALA A 178 15.51 -1.03 15.10
N ARG A 179 14.98 0.16 15.46
CA ARG A 179 15.22 0.77 16.76
C ARG A 179 14.32 0.10 17.82
N PRO A 180 14.79 -0.07 19.06
CA PRO A 180 13.94 -0.57 20.14
C PRO A 180 12.65 0.24 20.21
N ALA A 181 11.51 -0.46 20.10
CA ALA A 181 10.23 0.17 20.31
C ALA A 181 10.12 0.65 21.77
N GLY A 182 9.42 1.77 21.99
CA GLY A 182 9.00 2.12 23.34
C GLY A 182 8.11 1.01 23.91
N THR A 183 8.15 0.83 25.23
CA THR A 183 7.43 -0.27 25.91
C THR A 183 5.94 0.02 26.15
N GLY A 184 5.43 1.16 25.68
CA GLY A 184 4.05 1.58 25.89
C GLY A 184 3.15 1.33 24.68
N THR A 185 1.93 0.87 24.92
CA THR A 185 0.89 0.80 23.89
C THR A 185 -0.05 1.99 24.04
N LEU A 186 -0.37 2.68 22.95
CA LEU A 186 -1.41 3.69 22.93
C LEU A 186 -2.61 3.16 22.13
N VAL A 187 -3.76 3.03 22.80
CA VAL A 187 -5.04 2.70 22.16
C VAL A 187 -5.82 4.00 22.01
N VAL A 188 -6.27 4.31 20.79
CA VAL A 188 -7.05 5.52 20.50
C VAL A 188 -8.41 5.12 19.95
N SER A 189 -9.48 5.60 20.55
CA SER A 189 -10.87 5.37 20.13
C SER A 189 -11.52 6.69 19.77
N ALA A 190 -11.92 6.88 18.51
CA ALA A 190 -12.75 8.00 18.10
C ALA A 190 -14.15 7.47 17.75
N ALA A 191 -14.96 7.16 18.78
CA ALA A 191 -16.29 6.59 18.57
C ALA A 191 -17.26 7.64 18.01
N GLU A 192 -17.03 8.90 18.38
CA GLU A 192 -17.72 10.08 17.84
C GLU A 192 -16.71 10.96 17.10
N ALA A 193 -16.85 11.06 15.78
CA ALA A 193 -16.03 11.93 14.94
C ALA A 193 -16.91 12.98 14.26
N THR A 194 -16.49 14.25 14.32
CA THR A 194 -17.25 15.38 13.76
C THR A 194 -17.58 15.16 12.28
N GLY A 195 -18.86 15.19 11.95
CA GLY A 195 -19.35 15.01 10.58
C GLY A 195 -19.40 13.56 10.09
N GLN A 196 -19.17 12.57 10.96
CA GLN A 196 -19.28 11.14 10.65
C GLN A 196 -20.37 10.47 11.50
N ALA A 197 -20.86 9.33 11.02
CA ALA A 197 -21.78 8.50 11.81
C ALA A 197 -21.03 7.90 13.02
N PRO A 198 -21.68 7.76 14.19
CA PRO A 198 -21.07 7.14 15.35
C PRO A 198 -20.63 5.69 15.08
N LEU A 199 -19.51 5.29 15.68
CA LEU A 199 -18.97 3.92 15.62
C LEU A 199 -19.24 3.20 16.96
N PRO A 200 -20.42 2.58 17.17
CA PRO A 200 -20.83 2.04 18.47
C PRO A 200 -19.99 0.84 18.96
N GLY A 201 -19.19 0.24 18.08
CA GLY A 201 -18.23 -0.81 18.43
C GLY A 201 -16.89 -0.28 18.96
N ALA A 202 -16.46 0.89 18.47
CA ALA A 202 -15.08 1.37 18.62
C ALA A 202 -14.66 1.48 20.09
N ARG A 203 -15.52 2.05 20.95
CA ARG A 203 -15.21 2.19 22.37
C ARG A 203 -15.08 0.84 23.07
N ARG A 204 -16.01 -0.08 22.80
CA ARG A 204 -16.00 -1.42 23.42
C ARG A 204 -14.77 -2.23 23.01
N GLU A 205 -14.36 -2.12 21.75
CA GLU A 205 -13.15 -2.76 21.22
C GLU A 205 -11.89 -2.18 21.85
N ALA A 206 -11.80 -0.85 21.96
CA ALA A 206 -10.67 -0.18 22.59
C ALA A 206 -10.52 -0.53 24.07
N ASP A 207 -11.62 -0.55 24.82
CA ASP A 207 -11.63 -0.97 26.22
C ASP A 207 -11.18 -2.44 26.36
N ALA A 208 -11.55 -3.32 25.41
CA ALA A 208 -11.11 -4.70 25.41
C ALA A 208 -9.60 -4.83 25.17
N LEU A 209 -9.04 -4.08 24.21
CA LEU A 209 -7.61 -4.05 23.93
C LEU A 209 -6.81 -3.51 25.13
N ALA A 210 -7.27 -2.43 25.77
CA ALA A 210 -6.60 -1.86 26.94
C ALA A 210 -6.51 -2.85 28.12
N ARG A 211 -7.51 -3.74 28.27
CA ARG A 211 -7.47 -4.82 29.28
C ARG A 211 -6.48 -5.93 28.93
N LEU A 212 -6.28 -6.22 27.64
CA LEU A 212 -5.41 -7.29 27.16
C LEU A 212 -3.94 -6.87 27.06
N LEU A 213 -3.66 -5.56 27.03
CA LEU A 213 -2.33 -5.01 26.80
C LEU A 213 -1.81 -4.32 28.08
N PRO A 214 -0.96 -4.98 28.87
CA PRO A 214 -0.41 -4.39 30.09
C PRO A 214 0.30 -3.06 29.81
N GLY A 215 -0.03 -2.03 30.58
CA GLY A 215 0.57 -0.70 30.41
C GLY A 215 0.06 0.08 29.19
N ALA A 216 -1.06 -0.32 28.60
CA ALA A 216 -1.70 0.46 27.54
C ALA A 216 -2.34 1.74 28.08
N THR A 217 -2.07 2.86 27.42
CA THR A 217 -2.79 4.12 27.61
C THR A 217 -3.97 4.16 26.65
N LEU A 218 -5.18 4.44 27.13
CA LEU A 218 -6.37 4.61 26.32
C LEU A 218 -6.74 6.10 26.21
N LEU A 219 -6.81 6.61 24.97
CA LEU A 219 -7.39 7.92 24.66
C LEU A 219 -8.72 7.69 23.92
N ALA A 220 -9.79 8.33 24.39
CA ALA A 220 -11.10 8.16 23.79
C ALA A 220 -11.81 9.50 23.54
N ASP A 221 -12.50 9.58 22.41
CA ASP A 221 -13.43 10.64 22.01
C ASP A 221 -12.80 12.03 22.13
N ALA A 222 -13.30 12.92 23.00
CA ALA A 222 -12.74 14.27 23.17
C ALA A 222 -11.25 14.28 23.62
N SER A 223 -10.74 13.17 24.16
CA SER A 223 -9.32 13.03 24.51
C SER A 223 -8.48 12.41 23.38
N ALA A 224 -9.12 11.99 22.28
CA ALA A 224 -8.49 11.42 21.09
C ALA A 224 -8.36 12.42 19.92
N THR A 225 -8.89 13.64 20.07
CA THR A 225 -8.91 14.73 19.08
C THR A 225 -8.26 15.98 19.63
#